data_AF-A0A968YCW3-F1
#
_entry.id   AF-A0A968YCW3-F1
#
_cell.length_a   1.000
_cell.length_b   1.000
_cell.length_c   1.000
_cell.angle_alpha   90.00
_cell.angle_beta   90.00
_cell.angle_gamma   90.00
#
_symmetry.space_group_name_H-M   'P 1'
#
loop_
_entity.id
_entity.type
_entity.pdbx_description
1 polymer ?
#
loop_
_entity_poly.entity_id
_entity_poly.type
_entity_poly.pdbx_seq_one_letter_code
_entity_poly.pdbx_strand_id
1 'polypeptide(L)'
;MVHFKQSNFYSLISLLWEHPFAPKYLQGASYALRERGGWIFSPMSGRQARRQTVQMFTEGSVFPQLIGGMLADVTPENFKAHPIYRSGIALSLPIKVEEY
;
A
#
# COMPACT_ATOMS: atom_id res chain seq x y z
N MET A 1 0.20 -10.09 27.29
CA MET A 1 0.03 -10.54 25.90
C MET A 1 -1.42 -10.30 25.52
N VAL A 2 -1.72 -9.64 24.42
CA VAL A 2 -3.11 -9.36 24.01
C VAL A 2 -3.67 -10.61 23.33
N HIS A 3 -4.64 -11.28 23.94
CA HIS A 3 -5.33 -12.42 23.33
C HIS A 3 -6.52 -11.92 22.49
N PHE A 4 -6.27 -11.71 21.20
CA PHE A 4 -7.33 -11.40 20.25
C PHE A 4 -7.89 -12.70 19.65
N LYS A 5 -9.19 -12.96 19.83
CA LYS A 5 -9.88 -14.08 19.17
C LYS A 5 -9.89 -13.83 17.67
N GLN A 6 -9.50 -14.86 16.92
CA GLN A 6 -9.33 -14.85 15.47
C GLN A 6 -10.50 -14.17 14.75
N SER A 7 -10.22 -13.04 14.08
CA SER A 7 -11.15 -12.39 13.16
C SER A 7 -10.69 -12.65 11.74
N ASN A 8 -11.65 -12.73 10.82
CA ASN A 8 -11.38 -12.85 9.40
C ASN A 8 -11.11 -11.49 8.74
N PHE A 9 -11.27 -10.38 9.46
CA PHE A 9 -11.09 -9.04 8.92
C PHE A 9 -9.84 -8.36 9.47
N TYR A 10 -9.15 -7.64 8.58
CA TYR A 10 -7.89 -6.97 8.84
C TYR A 10 -7.96 -5.53 8.37
N SER A 11 -7.68 -4.58 9.28
CA SER A 11 -7.58 -3.16 8.95
C SER A 11 -6.13 -2.77 8.69
N LEU A 12 -5.91 -2.03 7.61
CA LEU A 12 -4.61 -1.48 7.23
C LEU A 12 -4.21 -0.35 8.18
N ILE A 13 -3.00 -0.44 8.73
CA ILE A 13 -2.33 0.63 9.49
C ILE A 13 -1.26 1.32 8.64
N SER A 14 -0.94 0.77 7.46
CA SER A 14 -0.08 1.39 6.46
C SER A 14 -0.72 1.33 5.08
N LEU A 15 -0.22 2.16 4.15
CA LEU A 15 -0.59 2.07 2.74
C LEU A 15 -0.23 0.69 2.16
N LEU A 16 -1.16 0.13 1.38
CA LEU A 16 -0.99 -1.13 0.67
C LEU A 16 -0.87 -0.86 -0.84
N TRP A 17 0.12 -1.52 -1.46
CA TRP A 17 0.22 -1.66 -2.91
C TRP A 17 0.63 -3.08 -3.26
N GLU A 18 0.02 -3.63 -4.30
CA GLU A 18 0.30 -4.99 -4.77
C GLU A 18 0.08 -5.05 -6.29
N HIS A 19 0.96 -5.74 -6.99
CA HIS A 19 0.85 -5.98 -8.42
C HIS A 19 1.43 -7.36 -8.83
N PRO A 20 0.67 -8.20 -9.56
CA PRO A 20 -0.74 -8.00 -9.93
C PRO A 20 -1.64 -8.09 -8.69
N PHE A 21 -2.63 -7.20 -8.62
CA PHE A 21 -3.62 -7.23 -7.55
C PHE A 21 -4.74 -8.22 -7.89
N ALA A 22 -5.06 -9.13 -6.97
CA ALA A 22 -6.11 -10.12 -7.21
C ALA A 22 -7.51 -9.55 -6.89
N PRO A 23 -8.44 -9.43 -7.85
CA PRO A 23 -9.75 -8.80 -7.61
C PRO A 23 -10.59 -9.50 -6.52
N LYS A 24 -10.34 -10.79 -6.27
CA LYS A 24 -10.96 -11.56 -5.17
C LYS A 24 -10.75 -10.90 -3.80
N TYR A 25 -9.70 -10.09 -3.62
CA TYR A 25 -9.43 -9.38 -2.38
C TYR A 25 -10.47 -8.29 -2.08
N LEU A 26 -11.21 -7.81 -3.09
CA LEU A 26 -12.22 -6.76 -2.91
C LEU A 26 -13.57 -7.30 -2.44
N GLN A 27 -13.81 -8.62 -2.53
CA GLN A 27 -15.08 -9.22 -2.13
C GLN A 27 -15.24 -9.10 -0.61
N GLY A 28 -16.19 -8.28 -0.15
CA GLY A 28 -16.37 -8.01 1.28
C GLY A 28 -15.34 -7.06 1.90
N ALA A 29 -14.55 -6.36 1.08
CA ALA A 29 -13.64 -5.32 1.55
C ALA A 29 -14.34 -3.95 1.63
N SER A 30 -13.90 -3.10 2.56
CA SER A 30 -14.27 -1.69 2.65
C SER A 30 -13.00 -0.86 2.59
N TYR A 31 -12.84 -0.04 1.57
CA TYR A 31 -11.54 0.58 1.30
C TYR A 31 -11.68 1.95 0.65
N ALA A 32 -10.62 2.74 0.76
CA ALA A 32 -10.41 3.94 -0.03
C ALA A 32 -9.08 3.86 -0.78
N LEU A 33 -9.04 4.50 -1.94
CA LEU A 33 -7.86 4.58 -2.78
C LEU A 33 -7.28 5.99 -2.72
N ARG A 34 -5.96 6.09 -2.72
CA ARG A 34 -5.25 7.36 -2.76
C ARG A 34 -4.10 7.32 -3.75
N GLU A 35 -3.99 8.38 -4.54
CA GLU A 35 -2.84 8.58 -5.40
C GLU A 35 -1.62 9.08 -4.62
N ARG A 36 -0.47 8.50 -4.92
CA ARG A 36 0.82 8.82 -4.32
C ARG A 36 1.83 9.14 -5.41
N GLY A 37 1.92 10.43 -5.73
CA GLY A 37 3.00 10.99 -6.53
C GLY A 37 4.09 11.62 -5.67
N GLY A 38 4.83 12.55 -6.26
CA GLY A 38 5.77 13.42 -5.56
C GLY A 38 7.06 13.64 -6.35
N TRP A 39 7.97 14.40 -5.75
CA TRP A 39 9.27 14.71 -6.31
C TRP A 39 10.38 13.88 -5.66
N ILE A 40 11.39 13.59 -6.44
CA ILE A 40 12.63 12.96 -6.01
C ILE A 40 13.61 14.07 -5.69
N PHE A 41 14.16 14.04 -4.49
CA PHE A 41 15.37 14.74 -4.18
C PHE A 41 16.45 13.70 -3.92
N SER A 42 17.45 13.66 -4.80
CA SER A 42 18.62 12.79 -4.66
C SER A 42 19.88 13.64 -4.84
N PRO A 43 20.73 13.76 -3.81
CA PRO A 43 22.00 14.46 -3.93
C PRO A 43 22.89 13.89 -5.04
N MET A 44 22.78 12.57 -5.31
CA MET A 44 23.60 11.90 -6.31
C MET A 44 23.23 12.22 -7.75
N SER A 45 21.99 12.64 -8.03
CA SER A 45 21.56 12.99 -9.39
C SER A 45 21.65 14.49 -9.67
N GLY A 46 21.79 15.33 -8.63
CA GLY A 46 21.77 16.80 -8.75
C GLY A 46 20.48 17.38 -9.37
N ARG A 47 19.48 16.53 -9.64
CA ARG A 47 18.27 16.84 -10.40
C ARG A 47 17.03 16.39 -9.66
N GLN A 48 16.03 17.26 -9.60
CA GLN A 48 14.70 16.92 -9.16
C GLN A 48 13.94 16.25 -10.32
N ALA A 49 13.36 15.08 -10.07
CA ALA A 49 12.53 14.38 -11.04
C ALA A 49 11.19 14.01 -10.40
N ARG A 50 10.11 14.04 -11.19
CA ARG A 50 8.77 13.65 -10.72
C ARG A 50 8.67 12.13 -10.71
N ARG A 51 8.35 11.53 -9.56
CA ARG A 51 8.12 10.09 -9.42
C ARG A 51 6.91 9.66 -10.25
N GLN A 52 6.91 8.42 -10.71
CA GLN A 52 5.68 7.83 -11.24
C GLN A 52 4.62 7.77 -10.13
N THR A 53 3.38 8.09 -10.48
CA THR A 53 2.25 8.06 -9.54
C THR A 53 1.74 6.64 -9.41
N VAL A 54 1.51 6.19 -8.18
CA VAL A 54 0.86 4.90 -7.89
C VAL A 54 -0.42 5.13 -7.10
N GLN A 55 -1.45 4.33 -7.38
CA GLN A 55 -2.67 4.29 -6.59
C GLN A 55 -2.54 3.21 -5.50
N MET A 56 -2.78 3.57 -4.25
CA MET A 56 -2.60 2.69 -3.09
C MET A 56 -3.89 2.64 -2.27
N PHE A 57 -4.13 1.53 -1.58
CA PHE A 57 -5.18 1.46 -0.57
C PHE A 57 -4.74 2.22 0.68
N THR A 58 -5.66 2.98 1.27
CA THR A 58 -5.35 3.82 2.43
C THR A 58 -5.34 3.03 3.74
N GLU A 59 -4.68 3.59 4.73
CA GLU A 59 -4.90 3.22 6.13
C GLU A 59 -6.40 3.27 6.46
N GLY A 60 -6.84 2.39 7.35
CA GLY A 60 -8.25 2.20 7.69
C GLY A 60 -9.02 1.28 6.74
N SER A 61 -8.50 0.99 5.54
CA SER A 61 -9.13 0.00 4.65
C SER A 61 -9.16 -1.38 5.32
N VAL A 62 -10.26 -2.10 5.14
CA VAL A 62 -10.55 -3.39 5.77
C VAL A 62 -10.68 -4.47 4.69
N PHE A 63 -9.96 -5.57 4.87
CA PHE A 63 -10.00 -6.74 3.98
C PHE A 63 -10.35 -8.01 4.76
N PRO A 64 -11.09 -8.96 4.16
CA PRO A 64 -11.44 -10.24 4.78
C PRO A 64 -10.29 -11.27 4.74
N GLN A 65 -9.06 -10.81 4.48
CA GLN A 65 -7.85 -11.63 4.55
C GLN A 65 -6.63 -10.73 4.74
N LEU A 66 -5.52 -11.33 5.16
CA LEU A 66 -4.25 -10.63 5.22
C LEU A 66 -3.69 -10.46 3.81
N ILE A 67 -3.35 -9.22 3.44
CA ILE A 67 -2.65 -8.90 2.21
C ILE A 67 -1.26 -8.41 2.60
N GLY A 68 -0.20 -8.98 2.02
CA GLY A 68 1.18 -8.61 2.37
C GLY A 68 1.66 -7.33 1.69
N GLY A 69 1.23 -7.09 0.46
CA GLY A 69 1.70 -5.97 -0.36
C GLY A 69 3.16 -6.13 -0.81
N MET A 70 3.67 -5.12 -1.51
CA MET A 70 5.02 -5.11 -2.06
C MET A 70 5.57 -3.69 -2.25
N LEU A 71 6.84 -3.59 -2.64
CA LEU A 71 7.45 -2.33 -3.06
C LEU A 71 6.98 -1.96 -4.47
N ALA A 72 6.42 -0.77 -4.62
CA ALA A 72 6.11 -0.21 -5.93
C ALA A 72 7.36 0.44 -6.52
N ASP A 73 7.77 0.03 -7.72
CA ASP A 73 8.75 0.77 -8.50
C ASP A 73 8.11 2.06 -9.01
N VAL A 74 8.67 3.21 -8.61
CA VAL A 74 8.22 4.54 -9.01
C VAL A 74 9.33 5.32 -9.71
N THR A 75 10.32 4.61 -10.24
CA THR A 75 11.45 5.16 -10.97
C THR A 75 10.95 5.88 -12.24
N PRO A 76 11.19 7.19 -12.39
CA PRO A 76 10.88 7.89 -13.63
C PRO A 76 11.71 7.30 -14.78
N GLU A 77 11.13 7.23 -15.98
CA GLU A 77 11.78 6.63 -17.17
C GLU A 77 13.16 7.27 -17.49
N ASN A 78 13.27 8.56 -17.22
CA ASN A 78 14.44 9.41 -17.44
C ASN A 78 15.38 9.48 -16.22
N PHE A 79 15.14 8.71 -15.16
CA PHE A 79 16.01 8.60 -13.99
C PHE A 79 16.79 7.28 -14.02
N LYS A 80 18.12 7.36 -14.08
CA LYS A 80 18.99 6.18 -14.24
C LYS A 80 20.00 5.96 -13.11
N ALA A 81 19.97 6.80 -12.06
CA ALA A 81 20.99 6.74 -11.00
C ALA A 81 20.80 5.54 -10.06
N HIS A 82 19.55 5.17 -9.77
CA HIS A 82 19.16 4.02 -8.96
C HIS A 82 17.65 3.79 -9.08
N PRO A 83 17.14 2.60 -8.76
CA PRO A 83 15.70 2.39 -8.67
C PRO A 83 15.12 3.14 -7.46
N ILE A 84 13.88 3.60 -7.59
CA ILE A 84 13.17 4.33 -6.55
C ILE A 84 11.92 3.57 -6.20
N TYR A 85 11.85 3.15 -4.94
CA TYR A 85 10.72 2.37 -4.44
C TYR A 85 9.82 3.19 -3.51
N ARG A 86 8.53 2.88 -3.56
CA ARG A 86 7.56 3.27 -2.55
C ARG A 86 7.12 2.02 -1.78
N SER A 87 7.16 2.09 -0.45
CA SER A 87 6.62 1.00 0.35
C SER A 87 5.10 0.94 0.19
N GLY A 88 4.61 -0.20 -0.29
CA GLY A 88 3.22 -0.65 -0.16
C GLY A 88 3.11 -1.97 0.58
N ILE A 89 4.13 -2.30 1.39
CA ILE A 89 4.10 -3.45 2.31
C ILE A 89 3.10 -3.11 3.42
N ALA A 90 2.09 -3.96 3.56
CA ALA A 90 0.99 -3.73 4.47
C ALA A 90 1.35 -4.17 5.90
N LEU A 91 1.03 -3.30 6.85
CA LEU A 91 0.90 -3.62 8.25
C LEU A 91 -0.58 -3.63 8.58
N SER A 92 -1.09 -4.76 9.03
CA SER A 92 -2.52 -4.95 9.27
C SER A 92 -2.78 -5.47 10.67
N LEU A 93 -3.88 -5.02 11.27
CA LEU A 93 -4.36 -5.52 12.55
C LEU A 93 -5.69 -6.25 12.36
N PRO A 94 -5.88 -7.41 13.02
CA PRO A 94 -7.16 -8.08 12.98
C PRO A 94 -8.20 -7.25 13.76
N ILE A 95 -9.39 -7.09 13.19
CA ILE A 95 -10.47 -6.29 13.77
C ILE A 95 -11.78 -7.07 13.80
N LYS A 96 -12.65 -6.81 14.77
CA LYS A 96 -14.04 -7.28 14.70
C LYS A 96 -14.86 -6.25 13.93
N VAL A 97 -15.71 -6.74 13.03
CA VAL A 97 -16.71 -5.93 12.33
C VAL A 97 -18.09 -6.28 12.89
N GLU A 98 -18.95 -5.27 13.03
CA GLU A 98 -20.35 -5.46 13.36
C GLU A 98 -21.17 -5.46 12.07
N GLU A 99 -22.10 -6.41 11.96
CA GLU A 99 -23.08 -6.46 10.88
C GLU A 99 -24.25 -5.53 11.25
N TYR A 100 -24.66 -4.67 10.32
CA TYR A 100 -25.83 -3.79 10.45
C TYR A 100 -27.08 -4.45 9.88
#